data_AF-A0A973W1E2-F1
#
_entry.id   AF-A0A973W1E2-F1
#
_cell.length_a   1.000
_cell.length_b   1.000
_cell.length_c   1.000
_cell.angle_alpha   90.00
_cell.angle_beta   90.00
_cell.angle_gamma   90.00
#
_symmetry.space_group_name_H-M   'P 1'
#
loop_
_entity.id
_entity.type
_entity.pdbx_description
1 polymer ?
#
loop_
_entity_poly.entity_id
_entity_poly.type
_entity_poly.pdbx_seq_one_letter_code
_entity_poly.pdbx_strand_id
1 'polypeptide(L)' 'MSSTRHKWGEKVRFPLKTEQQCIRCDMVKVGRREGGPAGYWDEFWRDEERIHCTATPPCDARREAVAVAAA' A
#
# COMPACT_ATOMS: atom_id res chain seq x y z
N MET A 1 3.56 -16.44 13.33
CA MET A 1 2.53 -16.17 12.31
C MET A 1 3.20 -15.44 11.15
N SER A 2 3.51 -16.12 10.06
CA SER A 2 4.03 -15.46 8.85
C SER A 2 2.87 -14.73 8.18
N SER A 3 2.72 -13.43 8.46
CA SER A 3 1.83 -12.60 7.65
C SER A 3 2.28 -12.68 6.20
N THR A 4 1.34 -12.94 5.29
CA THR A 4 1.62 -12.96 3.85
C THR A 4 2.26 -11.63 3.47
N ARG A 5 3.40 -11.67 2.76
CA ARG A 5 4.06 -10.45 2.28
C ARG A 5 3.23 -9.82 1.17
N HIS A 6 3.19 -8.49 1.15
CA HIS A 6 2.65 -7.73 0.03
C HIS A 6 3.41 -8.03 -1.26
N LYS A 7 2.68 -8.09 -2.37
CA LYS A 7 3.26 -8.07 -3.71
C LYS A 7 2.94 -6.70 -4.30
N TRP A 8 3.83 -5.74 -4.03
CA TRP A 8 3.69 -4.38 -4.55
C TRP A 8 3.81 -4.39 -6.06
N GLY A 9 2.85 -3.73 -6.71
CA GLY A 9 2.86 -3.46 -8.13
C GLY A 9 3.85 -2.35 -8.49
N GLU A 10 3.66 -1.82 -9.69
CA GLU A 10 4.51 -0.77 -10.24
C GLU A 10 4.53 0.47 -9.35
N LYS A 11 5.70 1.10 -9.27
CA LYS A 11 5.91 2.30 -8.47
C LYS A 11 5.71 3.55 -9.32
N VAL A 12 4.58 4.21 -9.11
CA VAL A 12 4.30 5.51 -9.70
C VAL A 12 5.02 6.60 -8.89
N ARG A 13 5.70 7.52 -9.56
CA ARG A 13 6.48 8.58 -8.93
C ARG A 13 5.91 9.95 -9.30
N PHE A 14 5.74 10.79 -8.29
CA PHE A 14 5.33 12.18 -8.41
C PHE A 14 6.38 13.08 -7.73
N PRO A 15 6.33 14.41 -7.96
CA PRO A 15 7.31 15.33 -7.40
C PRO A 15 7.41 15.36 -5.87
N LEU A 16 6.38 14.94 -5.12
CA LEU A 16 6.40 14.93 -3.64
C LEU A 16 5.79 13.65 -3.04
N LYS A 17 5.48 12.66 -3.88
CA LYS A 17 4.91 11.39 -3.43
C LYS A 17 5.30 10.24 -4.35
N THR A 18 5.26 9.02 -3.83
CA THR A 18 5.32 7.80 -4.64
C THR A 18 4.22 6.86 -4.21
N GLU A 19 3.65 6.12 -5.15
CA GLU A 19 2.50 5.25 -4.92
C GLU A 19 2.79 3.84 -5.45
N GLN A 20 2.38 2.83 -4.69
CA GLN A 20 2.43 1.42 -5.07
C GLN A 20 1.15 0.72 -4.60
N GLN A 21 0.42 0.10 -5.51
CA GLN A 21 -0.74 -0.75 -5.17
C GLN A 21 -0.30 -2.20 -5.03
N CYS A 22 -0.72 -2.87 -3.96
CA CYS A 22 -0.50 -4.31 -3.80
C CYS A 22 -1.45 -5.07 -4.73
N ILE A 23 -0.91 -5.91 -5.61
CA ILE A 23 -1.72 -6.63 -6.60
C ILE A 23 -2.59 -7.76 -5.99
N ARG A 24 -2.41 -8.05 -4.69
CA ARG A 24 -3.14 -9.11 -3.98
C ARG A 24 -4.31 -8.62 -3.14
N CYS A 25 -4.21 -7.39 -2.64
CA CYS A 25 -5.15 -6.89 -1.64
C CYS A 25 -5.57 -5.45 -1.85
N ASP A 26 -5.16 -4.86 -2.97
CA ASP A 26 -5.47 -3.49 -3.41
C ASP A 26 -5.05 -2.39 -2.44
N MET A 27 -4.32 -2.74 -1.39
CA MET A 27 -3.76 -1.76 -0.47
C MET A 27 -2.76 -0.89 -1.20
N VAL A 28 -2.90 0.42 -1.07
CA VAL A 28 -2.00 1.40 -1.65
C VAL A 28 -1.04 1.88 -0.58
N LYS A 29 0.25 1.80 -0.86
CA LYS A 29 1.31 2.45 -0.09
C LYS A 29 1.66 3.77 -0.75
N VAL A 30 1.58 4.86 0.00
CA VAL A 30 1.97 6.20 -0.44
C VAL A 30 3.18 6.67 0.38
N GLY A 31 4.34 6.76 -0.25
CA GLY A 31 5.51 7.42 0.35
C GLY A 31 5.45 8.92 0.12
N ARG A 32 5.35 9.72 1.18
CA ARG A 32 5.29 11.19 1.15
C ARG A 32 6.66 11.78 1.46
N ARG A 33 6.93 12.96 0.91
CA ARG A 33 8.08 13.78 1.29
C ARG A 33 7.70 15.26 1.46
N GLU A 34 8.12 15.87 2.55
CA GLU A 34 8.17 17.33 2.74
C GLU A 34 9.58 17.75 3.16
N GLY A 35 10.09 18.84 2.58
CA GLY A 35 11.28 19.54 3.07
C GLY A 35 12.50 18.67 3.39
N GLY A 36 13.22 18.19 2.37
CA GLY A 36 14.50 17.47 2.55
C GLY A 36 14.37 16.06 3.13
N PRO A 37 15.49 15.44 3.57
CA PRO A 37 15.54 14.02 3.97
C PRO A 37 14.73 13.66 5.22
N ALA A 38 14.39 14.64 6.07
CA ALA A 38 13.77 14.41 7.37
C ALA A 38 12.24 14.29 7.33
N GLY A 39 11.58 14.77 6.28
CA GLY A 39 10.11 14.72 6.17
C GLY A 39 9.62 13.58 5.28
N TYR A 40 10.16 12.37 5.41
CA TYR A 40 9.65 11.19 4.69
C TYR A 40 8.76 10.35 5.60
N TRP A 41 7.53 10.05 5.17
CA TRP A 41 6.63 9.12 5.86
C TRP A 41 5.83 8.28 4.86
N ASP A 42 5.37 7.11 5.30
CA ASP A 42 4.49 6.27 4.52
C ASP A 42 3.04 6.38 5.03
N GLU A 43 2.09 6.40 4.09
CA GLU A 43 0.66 6.23 4.35
C GLU A 43 0.19 4.94 3.71
N PHE A 44 -0.83 4.33 4.31
CA PHE A 44 -1.46 3.12 3.79
C PHE A 44 -2.94 3.40 3.60
N TRP A 45 -3.45 3.02 2.43
CA TRP A 45 -4.83 3.25 2.04
C TRP A 45 -5.46 1.96 1.56
N ARG A 46 -6.75 1.78 1.83
CA ARG A 46 -7.55 0.67 1.31
C ARG A 46 -9.00 1.14 1.23
N ASP A 47 -9.68 0.78 0.14
CA ASP A 47 -11.09 1.13 -0.07
C ASP A 47 -11.32 2.66 0.11
N GLU A 48 -10.39 3.47 -0.42
CA GLU A 48 -10.37 4.94 -0.33
C GLU A 48 -10.20 5.51 1.10
N GLU A 49 -10.05 4.66 2.10
CA GLU A 49 -9.82 5.06 3.48
C GLU A 49 -8.34 4.98 3.87
N ARG A 50 -7.89 5.94 4.69
CA ARG A 50 -6.54 5.94 5.26
C ARG A 50 -6.49 5.02 6.47
N ILE A 51 -5.56 4.08 6.45
CA ILE A 51 -5.25 3.21 7.58
C ILE A 51 -4.24 3.91 8.49
N HIS A 52 -4.61 4.13 9.74
CA HIS A 52 -3.74 4.71 10.76
C HIS A 52 -2.94 3.61 11.47
N CYS A 53 -1.63 3.54 11.20
CA CYS A 53 -0.76 2.51 11.76
C CYS A 53 0.69 3.00 11.89
N THR A 54 1.46 2.38 12.79
CA THR A 54 2.89 2.66 13.01
C THR A 54 3.82 1.84 12.12
N ALA A 55 3.33 0.73 11.56
CA ALA A 55 4.05 -0.17 10.66
C ALA A 55 3.13 -0.62 9.51
N THR A 56 3.71 -1.13 8.43
CA THR A 56 2.95 -1.63 7.28
C THR A 56 1.91 -2.68 7.72
N PRO A 57 0.61 -2.48 7.43
CA PRO A 57 -0.43 -3.45 7.74
C PRO A 57 -0.17 -4.79 7.04
N PRO A 58 -0.63 -5.93 7.61
CA PRO A 58 -0.49 -7.23 6.97
C PRO A 58 -1.22 -7.28 5.61
N CYS A 59 -0.70 -8.09 4.68
CA CYS A 59 -1.36 -8.30 3.39
C CYS A 59 -2.63 -9.12 3.55
N ASP A 60 -3.73 -8.64 2.98
CA ASP A 60 -4.98 -9.37 2.92
C ASP A 60 -5.11 -10.10 1.57
N ALA A 61 -4.20 -11.05 1.33
CA ALA A 61 -4.15 -11.80 0.07
C ALA A 61 -5.42 -12.62 -0.21
N ARG A 62 -6.35 -12.74 0.75
CA ARG A 62 -7.66 -13.36 0.52
C ARG A 62 -8.51 -12.56 -0.47
N ARG A 63 -8.27 -11.25 -0.59
CA ARG A 63 -8.97 -10.40 -1.57
C ARG A 63 -8.63 -10.75 -3.02
N GLU A 64 -7.43 -11.24 -3.29
CA GLU A 64 -7.04 -11.78 -4.61
C GLU A 64 -8.01 -12.88 -5.07
N ALA A 65 -8.39 -13.78 -4.17
CA ALA A 65 -9.31 -14.87 -4.48
C ALA A 65 -10.75 -14.39 -4.74
N VAL A 66 -11.18 -13.31 -4.10
CA VAL A 66 -12.53 -12.73 -4.29
C VAL A 66 -12.64 -12.03 -5.64
N ALA A 67 -11.60 -11.31 -6.07
CA ALA A 67 -11.57 -10.65 -7.37
C ALA A 67 -11.62 -11.65 -8.55
N VAL A 68 -10.94 -12.80 -8.42
CA VAL A 68 -10.94 -13.85 -9.45
C VAL A 68 -12.28 -14.61 -9.52
N ALA A 69 -12.99 -14.75 -8.40
CA ALA A 69 -14.28 -15.44 -8.37
C ALA A 69 -15.46 -14.58 -8.89
N ALA A 70 -15.27 -13.27 -9.01
CA ALA A 70 -16.28 -12.32 -9.48
C ALA A 70 -16.15 -11.94 -10.98
N ALA A 71 -15.18 -12.54 -11.69
CA ALA A 71 -14.91 -12.34 -13.12
C ALA A 71 -15.39 -13.54 -13.95
#